data_AF-A0A9X2G763-F1
#
_entry.id   AF-A0A9X2G763-F1
#
_cell.length_a   1.000
_cell.length_b   1.000
_cell.length_c   1.000
_cell.angle_alpha   90.00
_cell.angle_beta   90.00
_cell.angle_gamma   90.00
#
_symmetry.space_group_name_H-M   'P 1'
#
loop_
_entity.id
_entity.type
_entity.pdbx_description
1 polymer ?
#
loop_
_entity_poly.entity_id
_entity_poly.type
_entity_poly.pdbx_seq_one_letter_code
_entity_poly.pdbx_strand_id
1 'polypeptide(L)'
;MSTYEEYTSYVRGRLLWLRRIAYALCQDWHRADDLVQASITRLYVKWRHARQADDLDAYVQVILVRVFLKEQRGGWFARTRLSAVPPEAAGGRGTPTWPSICGGRWPWCRHGSGPRWCCASTAI
;
A
#
# COMPACT_ATOMS: atom_id res chain seq x y z
N MET A 1 -18.84 -13.75 -30.73
CA MET A 1 -17.98 -14.28 -29.64
C MET A 1 -18.52 -13.78 -28.32
N SER A 2 -18.62 -14.66 -27.33
CA SER A 2 -19.02 -14.26 -25.97
C SER A 2 -17.94 -13.39 -25.33
N THR A 3 -18.31 -12.46 -24.43
CA THR A 3 -17.35 -11.66 -23.65
C THR A 3 -16.28 -12.52 -22.94
N TYR A 4 -16.64 -13.75 -22.57
CA TYR A 4 -15.73 -14.74 -21.98
C TYR A 4 -14.72 -15.30 -23.00
N GLU A 5 -15.14 -15.54 -24.24
CA GLU A 5 -14.25 -16.01 -25.31
C GLU A 5 -13.24 -14.94 -25.72
N GLU A 6 -13.67 -13.68 -25.80
CA GLU A 6 -12.78 -12.54 -26.06
C GLU A 6 -11.69 -12.45 -24.98
N TYR A 7 -12.09 -12.52 -23.71
CA TYR A 7 -11.18 -12.49 -22.57
C TYR A 7 -10.18 -13.65 -22.60
N THR A 8 -10.67 -14.88 -22.79
CA THR A 8 -9.80 -16.07 -22.78
C THR A 8 -8.83 -16.08 -23.96
N SER A 9 -9.27 -15.66 -25.14
CA SER A 9 -8.42 -15.52 -26.33
C SER A 9 -7.29 -14.52 -26.08
N TYR A 10 -7.64 -13.34 -25.56
CA TYR A 10 -6.67 -12.29 -25.24
C TYR A 10 -5.65 -12.76 -24.20
N VAL A 11 -6.10 -13.31 -23.07
CA VAL A 11 -5.23 -13.77 -21.99
C VAL A 11 -4.29 -14.88 -22.45
N ARG A 12 -4.79 -15.86 -23.20
CA ARG A 12 -3.96 -16.96 -23.73
C ARG A 12 -2.82 -16.43 -24.61
N GLY A 13 -3.08 -15.41 -25.42
CA GLY A 13 -2.06 -14.79 -26.26
C GLY A 13 -1.00 -13.98 -25.49
N ARG A 14 -1.31 -13.49 -24.28
CA ARG A 14 -0.44 -12.58 -23.50
C ARG A 14 0.19 -13.23 -22.26
N LEU A 15 -0.22 -14.44 -21.89
CA LEU A 15 0.17 -15.08 -20.64
C LEU A 15 1.70 -15.18 -20.46
N LEU A 16 2.41 -15.64 -21.50
CA LEU A 16 3.87 -15.78 -21.48
C LEU A 16 4.58 -14.43 -21.35
N TRP A 17 4.05 -13.40 -22.02
CA TRP A 17 4.61 -12.05 -21.95
C TRP A 17 4.41 -11.41 -20.57
N LEU A 18 3.21 -11.56 -19.99
CA LEU A 18 2.92 -11.11 -18.62
C LEU A 18 3.82 -11.81 -17.60
N ARG A 19 4.05 -13.12 -17.77
CA ARG A 19 4.95 -13.89 -16.91
C ARG A 19 6.40 -13.41 -16.99
N ARG A 20 6.88 -13.04 -18.18
CA ARG A 20 8.22 -12.44 -18.35
C ARG A 20 8.35 -11.10 -17.61
N ILE A 21 7.34 -10.24 -17.71
CA ILE A 21 7.30 -8.96 -16.99
C ILE A 21 7.26 -9.21 -15.48
N ALA A 22 6.36 -10.09 -15.02
CA ALA A 22 6.24 -10.45 -13.62
C ALA A 22 7.54 -11.04 -13.06
N TYR A 23 8.23 -11.89 -13.84
CA TYR A 23 9.54 -12.42 -13.47
C TYR A 23 10.59 -11.31 -13.36
N ALA A 24 10.61 -10.34 -14.27
CA ALA A 24 11.51 -9.20 -14.17
C ALA A 24 11.29 -8.38 -12.88
N LEU A 25 10.04 -8.28 -12.41
CA LEU A 25 9.68 -7.58 -11.16
C LEU A 25 10.00 -8.40 -9.91
N CYS A 26 9.73 -9.71 -9.92
CA CYS A 26 9.82 -10.58 -8.74
C CYS A 26 11.18 -11.28 -8.59
N GLN A 27 11.91 -11.50 -9.69
CA GLN A 27 13.12 -12.34 -9.78
C GLN A 27 12.92 -13.78 -9.24
N ASP A 28 11.67 -14.24 -9.16
CA ASP A 28 11.24 -15.54 -8.65
C ASP A 28 10.08 -16.03 -9.52
N TRP A 29 10.17 -17.27 -9.99
CA TRP A 29 9.18 -17.86 -10.90
C TRP A 29 7.83 -18.14 -10.24
N HIS A 30 7.83 -18.62 -8.99
CA HIS A 30 6.60 -18.90 -8.26
C HIS A 30 5.85 -17.60 -7.97
N ARG A 31 6.58 -16.58 -7.50
CA ARG A 31 5.99 -15.25 -7.28
C ARG A 31 5.52 -14.57 -8.56
N ALA A 32 6.21 -14.81 -9.68
CA ALA A 32 5.78 -14.30 -10.97
C ALA A 32 4.44 -14.92 -11.40
N ASP A 33 4.27 -16.23 -11.20
CA ASP A 33 3.02 -16.93 -11.52
C ASP A 33 1.87 -16.43 -10.66
N ASP A 34 2.08 -16.29 -9.35
CA ASP A 34 1.08 -15.76 -8.42
C ASP A 34 0.66 -14.34 -8.81
N LEU A 35 1.64 -13.48 -9.14
CA LEU A 35 1.39 -12.11 -9.57
C LEU A 35 0.56 -12.07 -10.87
N VAL A 36 0.88 -12.92 -11.84
CA VAL A 36 0.13 -13.02 -13.11
C VAL A 36 -1.29 -13.50 -12.85
N GLN A 37 -1.48 -14.53 -12.01
CA GLN A 37 -2.81 -15.03 -11.65
C GLN A 37 -3.67 -13.95 -10.98
N ALA A 38 -3.13 -13.23 -10.00
CA ALA A 38 -3.84 -12.15 -9.31
C ALA A 38 -4.20 -11.01 -10.27
N SER A 39 -3.31 -10.70 -11.22
CA SER A 39 -3.52 -9.65 -12.22
C SER A 39 -4.64 -9.99 -13.20
N ILE A 40 -4.60 -11.20 -13.76
CA ILE A 40 -5.60 -11.71 -14.70
C ILE A 40 -6.97 -11.86 -14.03
N THR A 41 -7.01 -12.30 -12.78
CA THR A 41 -8.25 -12.35 -11.99
C THR A 41 -8.88 -10.95 -11.84
N ARG A 42 -8.07 -9.92 -11.56
CA ARG A 42 -8.57 -8.54 -11.51
C ARG A 42 -8.98 -8.00 -12.87
N LEU A 43 -8.26 -8.38 -13.93
CA LEU A 43 -8.61 -8.03 -15.31
C LEU A 43 -9.98 -8.58 -15.68
N TYR A 44 -10.27 -9.84 -15.34
CA TYR A 44 -11.57 -10.46 -15.60
C TYR A 44 -12.73 -9.64 -15.02
N VAL A 45 -12.62 -9.25 -13.75
CA VAL A 45 -13.63 -8.42 -13.07
C VAL A 45 -13.82 -7.07 -13.76
N LYS A 46 -12.76 -6.50 -14.32
CA LYS A 46 -12.77 -5.20 -15.00
C LYS A 46 -12.90 -5.29 -16.52
N TRP A 47 -13.12 -6.48 -17.07
CA TRP A 47 -12.99 -6.74 -18.50
C TRP A 47 -13.89 -5.86 -19.37
N ARG A 48 -15.13 -5.60 -18.90
CA ARG A 48 -16.06 -4.70 -19.59
C ARG A 48 -15.52 -3.30 -19.83
N HIS A 49 -14.71 -2.79 -18.90
CA HIS A 49 -14.07 -1.48 -19.01
C HIS A 49 -12.72 -1.58 -19.73
N ALA A 50 -11.94 -2.63 -19.45
CA ALA A 50 -10.64 -2.85 -20.08
C ALA A 50 -10.75 -2.96 -21.60
N ARG A 51 -11.77 -3.66 -22.12
CA ARG A 51 -11.98 -3.81 -23.57
C ARG A 51 -12.35 -2.52 -24.31
N GLN A 52 -12.70 -1.46 -23.57
CA GLN A 52 -13.02 -0.14 -24.12
C GLN A 52 -11.80 0.81 -24.06
N ALA A 53 -10.70 0.39 -23.46
CA ALA A 53 -9.49 1.18 -23.41
C ALA A 53 -8.84 1.24 -24.80
N ASP A 54 -8.22 2.38 -25.12
CA ASP A 54 -7.49 2.58 -26.38
C ASP A 54 -6.33 1.58 -26.52
N ASP A 55 -5.66 1.27 -25.42
CA ASP A 55 -4.59 0.26 -25.34
C ASP A 55 -4.86 -0.71 -24.18
N LEU A 56 -5.32 -1.90 -24.55
CA LEU A 56 -5.60 -2.98 -23.61
C LEU A 56 -4.32 -3.55 -22.98
N ASP A 57 -3.23 -3.66 -23.74
CA ASP A 57 -1.97 -4.22 -23.25
C ASP A 57 -1.36 -3.30 -22.17
N ALA A 58 -1.40 -1.98 -22.38
CA ALA A 58 -1.01 -0.99 -21.38
C ALA A 58 -1.90 -1.06 -20.12
N TYR A 59 -3.22 -1.21 -20.28
CA TYR A 59 -4.14 -1.34 -19.15
C TYR A 59 -3.81 -2.57 -18.28
N VAL A 60 -3.46 -3.70 -18.91
CA VAL A 60 -3.07 -4.92 -18.20
C VAL A 60 -1.73 -4.78 -17.51
N GLN A 61 -0.74 -4.14 -18.13
CA GLN A 61 0.53 -3.83 -17.47
C GLN A 61 0.31 -2.97 -16.22
N VAL A 62 -0.57 -1.97 -16.29
CA VAL A 62 -0.92 -1.13 -15.14
C VAL A 62 -1.56 -1.96 -14.03
N ILE A 63 -2.45 -2.90 -14.36
CA ILE A 63 -3.00 -3.83 -13.36
C ILE A 63 -1.89 -4.64 -12.71
N LEU A 64 -0.98 -5.22 -13.50
CA LEU A 64 0.09 -6.07 -13.03
C LEU A 64 1.03 -5.33 -12.06
N VAL A 65 1.48 -4.14 -12.44
CA VAL A 65 2.32 -3.29 -11.58
C VAL A 65 1.58 -2.87 -10.30
N ARG A 66 0.29 -2.53 -10.39
CA ARG A 66 -0.52 -2.18 -9.20
C ARG A 66 -0.71 -3.34 -8.24
N VAL A 67 -0.84 -4.57 -8.74
CA VAL A 67 -0.92 -5.78 -7.91
C VAL A 67 0.41 -5.97 -7.17
N PHE A 68 1.53 -5.95 -7.90
CA PHE A 68 2.87 -6.07 -7.34
C PHE A 68 3.14 -5.03 -6.24
N LEU A 69 2.87 -3.75 -6.50
CA LEU A 69 3.08 -2.68 -5.52
C LEU A 69 2.16 -2.78 -4.29
N LYS A 70 1.02 -3.46 -4.40
CA LYS A 70 0.13 -3.72 -3.26
C LYS A 70 0.75 -4.78 -2.35
N GLU A 71 1.26 -5.87 -2.92
CA GLU A 71 1.94 -6.93 -2.17
C GLU A 71 3.21 -6.41 -1.48
N GLN A 72 4.01 -5.62 -2.20
CA GLN A 72 5.24 -5.05 -1.66
C GLN A 72 4.98 -4.12 -0.45
N ARG A 73 3.92 -3.31 -0.52
CA ARG A 73 3.50 -2.47 0.62
C ARG A 73 3.05 -3.31 1.81
N GLY A 74 2.25 -4.34 1.58
CA GLY A 74 1.84 -5.27 2.64
C GLY A 74 3.03 -5.90 3.37
N GLY A 75 4.08 -6.29 2.63
CA GLY A 75 5.32 -6.81 3.21
C GLY A 75 6.18 -5.77 3.96
N TRP A 76 6.11 -4.49 3.59
CA TRP A 76 6.75 -3.41 4.34
C TRP A 76 6.03 -3.13 5.66
N PHE A 77 4.69 -3.06 5.65
CA PHE A 77 3.89 -2.92 6.87
C PHE A 77 3.98 -4.14 7.78
N ALA A 78 4.04 -5.36 7.24
CA ALA A 78 4.22 -6.57 8.04
C ALA A 78 5.60 -6.65 8.73
N ARG A 79 6.65 -6.10 8.09
CA ARG A 79 7.99 -5.96 8.70
C ARG A 79 8.06 -4.81 9.69
N THR A 80 7.25 -3.77 9.50
CA THR A 80 7.12 -2.64 10.43
C THR A 80 6.02 -2.94 11.43
N ARG A 81 6.31 -3.79 12.43
CA ARG A 81 5.44 -3.87 13.60
C ARG A 81 5.51 -2.54 14.33
N LEU A 82 4.45 -1.73 14.25
CA LEU A 82 4.22 -0.65 15.20
C LEU A 82 4.06 -1.30 16.58
N SER A 83 5.16 -1.38 17.33
CA SER A 83 5.10 -1.74 18.73
C SER A 83 4.40 -0.61 19.47
N ALA A 84 3.22 -0.88 20.02
CA ALA A 84 2.58 0.00 21.01
C ALA A 84 3.33 0.00 22.35
N VAL A 85 4.35 -0.84 22.50
CA VAL A 85 5.21 -0.92 23.68
C VAL A 85 6.47 -0.08 23.39
N PRO A 86 6.61 1.12 23.98
CA PRO A 86 7.89 1.82 23.99
C PRO A 86 8.95 0.95 24.67
N PRO A 87 10.21 0.94 24.19
CA PRO A 87 11.28 0.20 24.87
C PRO A 87 11.35 0.69 26.32
N GLU A 88 11.19 -0.24 27.25
CA GLU A 88 11.18 0.07 28.68
C GLU A 88 12.49 0.79 29.02
N ALA A 89 12.36 2.04 29.44
CA ALA A 89 13.49 2.89 29.78
C ALA A 89 14.19 2.27 31.00
N ALA A 90 15.24 1.51 30.75
CA ALA A 90 16.18 1.12 31.78
C ALA A 90 16.87 2.39 32.30
N GLY A 91 16.39 2.93 33.43
CA GLY A 91 17.16 3.89 34.22
C GLY A 91 16.36 4.94 34.97
N GLY A 92 16.11 4.67 36.25
CA GLY A 92 16.30 5.67 37.31
C GLY A 92 15.12 6.59 37.66
N ARG A 93 14.71 6.51 38.93
CA ARG A 93 13.86 7.48 39.63
C ARG A 93 14.30 8.93 39.34
N GLY A 94 13.38 9.73 38.85
CA GLY A 94 13.42 11.19 38.86
C GLY A 94 12.05 11.73 38.49
N THR A 95 11.42 12.46 39.40
CA THR A 95 10.18 13.20 39.12
C THR A 95 10.42 14.16 37.95
N PRO A 96 9.58 14.16 36.89
CA PRO A 96 9.72 15.13 35.82
C PRO A 96 9.23 16.49 36.34
N THR A 97 10.17 17.34 36.76
CA THR A 97 9.92 18.78 36.80
C THR A 97 9.99 19.25 35.35
N TRP A 98 8.83 19.57 34.77
CA TRP A 98 8.78 20.18 33.44
C TRP A 98 9.45 21.55 33.53
N PRO A 99 10.49 21.84 32.72
CA PRO A 99 10.96 23.20 32.58
C PRO A 99 9.83 24.01 31.94
N SER A 100 9.54 25.17 32.51
CA SER A 100 8.62 26.18 32.00
C SER A 100 9.14 26.78 30.69
N ILE A 101 9.19 25.99 29.63
CA ILE A 101 9.46 26.47 28.26
C ILE A 101 8.13 26.94 27.63
N CYS A 102 7.36 27.71 28.39
CA CYS A 102 6.25 28.52 27.88
C CYS A 102 6.77 29.94 27.62
N GLY A 103 7.79 30.05 26.77
CA GLY A 103 8.43 31.32 26.40
C GLY A 103 8.73 31.44 24.91
N GLY A 104 8.09 30.62 24.07
CA GLY A 104 8.29 30.61 22.63
C GLY A 104 6.98 30.79 21.87
N ARG A 105 6.87 31.86 21.10
CA ARG A 105 5.78 32.13 20.16
C ARG A 105 5.76 31.06 19.06
N TRP A 106 4.87 30.07 19.18
CA TRP A 106 4.67 29.06 18.12
C TRP A 106 3.90 29.68 16.93
N PRO A 107 4.32 29.44 15.67
CA PRO A 107 3.74 30.09 14.48
C PRO A 107 2.27 29.73 14.19
N TRP A 108 1.74 28.69 14.82
CA TRP A 108 0.43 28.12 14.56
C TRP A 108 -0.63 28.51 15.61
N CYS A 109 -0.26 29.27 16.65
CA CYS A 109 -1.21 29.87 17.58
C CYS A 109 -1.70 31.22 17.05
N ARG A 110 -2.69 31.19 16.15
CA ARG A 110 -3.40 32.39 15.70
C ARG A 110 -4.91 32.18 15.89
N HIS A 111 -5.49 33.05 16.73
CA HIS A 111 -6.91 33.32 16.95
C HIS A 111 -7.80 32.15 17.42
N GLY A 112 -8.10 32.17 18.73
CA GLY A 112 -9.48 32.47 19.13
C GLY A 112 -10.57 31.43 18.85
N SER A 113 -10.30 30.14 18.98
CA SER A 113 -11.29 29.12 19.37
C SER A 113 -10.55 27.79 19.54
N GLY A 114 -10.25 27.42 20.79
CA GLY A 114 -9.52 26.19 21.08
C GLY A 114 -10.33 24.92 20.76
N PRO A 115 -9.64 23.81 20.49
CA PRO A 115 -10.14 22.52 20.92
C PRO A 115 -9.10 21.76 21.76
N ARG A 116 -9.58 21.32 22.93
CA ARG A 116 -9.14 20.41 24.01
C ARG A 116 -8.05 19.34 23.79
N TRP A 117 -7.28 19.33 22.70
CA TRP A 117 -6.35 18.23 22.39
C TRP A 117 -5.03 18.24 23.17
N CYS A 118 -4.71 19.28 23.93
CA CYS A 118 -3.45 19.34 24.68
C CYS A 118 -3.37 18.45 25.93
N CYS A 119 -4.45 17.81 26.37
CA CYS A 119 -4.44 16.98 27.61
C CYS A 119 -4.83 15.51 27.41
N ALA A 120 -5.13 15.06 26.18
CA ALA A 120 -5.54 13.66 25.95
C ALA A 120 -4.33 12.75 25.72
N SER A 121 -3.41 12.70 26.69
CA SER A 121 -2.38 11.66 26.77
C SER A 121 -2.00 11.44 28.23
N THR A 122 -2.93 10.95 29.05
CA THR A 122 -2.70 10.18 30.29
C THR A 122 -4.05 9.64 30.76
N ALA A 123 -4.37 8.38 30.44
CA ALA A 123 -5.24 7.49 31.21
C ALA A 123 -5.49 6.18 30.43
N ILE A 124 -4.60 5.20 30.58
CA ILE A 124 -4.97 3.86 31.07
C ILE A 124 -4.03 3.58 32.24
#